data_AF-A0A0M6Y0J4-F1
#
_entry.id   AF-A0A0M6Y0J4-F1
#
_cell.length_a   1.000
_cell.length_b   1.000
_cell.length_c   1.000
_cell.angle_alpha   90.00
_cell.angle_beta   90.00
_cell.angle_gamma   90.00
#
_symmetry.space_group_name_H-M   'P 1'
#
loop_
_entity.id
_entity.type
_entity.pdbx_description
1 polymer ?
#
loop_
_entity_poly.entity_id
_entity_poly.type
_entity_poly.pdbx_seq_one_letter_code
_entity_poly.pdbx_strand_id
1 'polypeptide(L)' 'MLFYALAVVAIALVAGLFGFFGMAGVSASIAQILIGLFLAVFVLSLIAGMLRR' A
#
# COMPACT_ATOMS: atom_id res chain seq x y z
N MET A 1 16.39 -23.58 3.24
CA MET A 1 15.46 -22.43 3.24
C MET A 1 15.84 -21.30 4.21
N LEU A 2 16.17 -21.57 5.48
CA LEU A 2 16.41 -20.51 6.49
C LEU A 2 17.57 -19.54 6.15
N PHE A 3 18.66 -20.05 5.58
CA PHE A 3 19.80 -19.24 5.13
C PHE A 3 19.42 -18.22 4.05
N TYR A 4 18.63 -18.65 3.06
CA TYR A 4 18.15 -17.76 1.99
C TYR A 4 17.18 -16.71 2.52
N ALA A 5 16.31 -17.05 3.48
CA ALA A 5 15.42 -16.09 4.12
C ALA A 5 16.21 -15.00 4.88
N LEU A 6 17.22 -15.39 5.65
CA LEU A 6 18.13 -14.47 6.34
C LEU A 6 18.90 -13.58 5.36
N ALA A 7 19.37 -14.14 4.24
CA ALA A 7 20.06 -13.38 3.20
C ALA A 7 19.14 -12.33 2.56
N VAL A 8 17.89 -12.69 2.21
CA VAL A 8 16.91 -11.76 1.63
C VAL A 8 16.55 -10.66 2.63
N VAL A 9 16.37 -10.99 3.92
CA VAL A 9 16.11 -9.99 4.97
C VAL A 9 17.29 -9.03 5.12
N ALA A 10 18.52 -9.53 5.14
CA ALA A 10 19.72 -8.68 5.22
C ALA A 10 19.82 -7.73 4.02
N ILE A 11 19.59 -8.23 2.80
CA ILE A 11 19.58 -7.42 1.57
C ILE A 11 18.46 -6.38 1.62
N ALA A 12 17.27 -6.75 2.08
CA ALA A 12 16.13 -5.85 2.19
C ALA A 12 16.38 -4.71 3.19
N LEU A 13 17.05 -4.97 4.32
CA LEU A 13 17.42 -3.95 5.29
C LEU A 13 18.44 -2.96 4.73
N VAL A 14 19.47 -3.48 4.04
CA VAL A 14 20.48 -2.64 3.37
C VAL A 14 19.83 -1.80 2.26
N ALA A 15 18.99 -2.42 1.41
CA ALA A 15 18.23 -1.69 0.40
C ALA A 15 17.32 -0.62 1.02
N GLY A 16 16.65 -0.96 2.12
CA GLY A 16 15.84 -0.05 2.93
C GLY A 16 16.59 1.19 3.40
N LEU A 17 17.79 0.98 3.95
CA LEU A 17 18.68 2.01 4.49
C LEU A 17 19.38 2.86 3.42
N PHE A 18 19.60 2.35 2.21
CA PHE A 18 20.38 3.08 1.19
C PHE A 18 19.56 3.58 -0.01
N GLY A 19 18.36 3.06 -0.26
CA GLY A 19 17.62 3.33 -1.50
C GLY A 19 16.13 3.64 -1.37
N PHE A 20 15.49 3.29 -0.24
CA PHE A 20 14.01 3.38 -0.14
C PHE A 20 13.45 4.64 0.53
N PHE A 21 14.30 5.51 1.09
CA PHE A 21 13.82 6.70 1.81
C PHE A 21 13.00 7.67 0.94
N GLY A 22 13.30 7.79 -0.36
CA GLY A 22 12.53 8.62 -1.30
C GLY A 22 11.26 7.95 -1.86
N MET A 23 11.23 6.61 -1.87
CA MET A 23 10.10 5.84 -2.41
C MET A 23 8.88 5.89 -1.48
N ALA A 24 9.09 5.99 -0.16
CA ALA A 24 8.01 6.12 0.81
C ALA A 24 7.09 7.31 0.51
N GLY A 25 7.64 8.45 0.07
CA GLY A 25 6.85 9.63 -0.29
C GLY A 25 6.01 9.43 -1.56
N VAL A 26 6.56 8.78 -2.58
CA VAL A 26 5.85 8.47 -3.83
C VAL A 26 4.77 7.41 -3.60
N SER A 27 5.07 6.38 -2.80
CA SER A 27 4.06 5.37 -2.43
C SER A 27 2.95 5.97 -1.57
N ALA A 28 3.26 6.92 -0.67
CA ALA A 28 2.26 7.59 0.14
C ALA A 28 1.27 8.41 -0.69
N SER A 29 1.75 9.16 -1.69
CA SER A 29 0.86 9.95 -2.56
C SER A 29 -0.05 9.08 -3.43
N ILE A 30 0.47 7.97 -3.97
CA ILE A 30 -0.34 6.99 -4.72
C ILE A 30 -1.38 6.34 -3.80
N ALA A 31 -0.99 5.96 -2.58
CA ALA A 31 -1.90 5.34 -1.61
C ALA A 31 -3.04 6.29 -1.19
N GLN A 32 -2.76 7.59 -1.02
CA GLN A 32 -3.78 8.60 -0.73
C GLN A 32 -4.86 8.65 -1.82
N ILE A 33 -4.46 8.64 -3.10
CA ILE A 33 -5.40 8.65 -4.23
C ILE A 33 -6.25 7.37 -4.24
N LEU A 34 -5.63 6.21 -4.06
CA LEU A 34 -6.34 4.92 -4.06
C LEU A 34 -7.34 4.79 -2.90
N ILE A 35 -6.96 5.20 -1.69
CA ILE A 35 -7.86 5.22 -0.52
C ILE A 35 -9.04 6.16 -0.77
N GLY A 36 -8.79 7.34 -1.32
CA GLY A 36 -9.85 8.30 -1.66
C GLY A 36 -10.84 7.71 -2.67
N LEU A 37 -10.33 7.08 -3.74
CA LEU A 37 -11.15 6.42 -4.75
C LEU A 37 -11.97 5.26 -4.16
N PHE A 38 -11.33 4.43 -3.34
CA PHE A 38 -12.01 3.34 -2.63
C PHE A 38 -13.14 3.85 -1.75
N LEU A 39 -12.90 4.90 -0.96
CA LEU A 39 -13.94 5.50 -0.11
C LEU A 39 -15.12 6.03 -0.94
N ALA A 40 -14.85 6.69 -2.06
CA ALA A 40 -15.88 7.20 -2.94
C ALA A 40 -16.78 6.07 -3.46
N VAL A 41 -16.18 5.00 -4.00
CA VAL A 41 -16.93 3.85 -4.51
C VAL A 41 -17.64 3.10 -3.38
N PHE A 42 -17.02 2.99 -2.20
CA PHE A 42 -17.62 2.37 -1.01
C PHE A 42 -18.89 3.11 -0.58
N VAL A 43 -18.85 4.44 -0.50
CA VAL A 43 -20.03 5.26 -0.18
C VAL A 43 -21.11 5.12 -1.26
N LEU A 44 -20.73 5.18 -2.55
CA LEU A 44 -21.68 4.99 -3.65
C LEU A 44 -22.35 3.61 -3.60
N SER A 45 -21.57 2.56 -3.31
CA SER A 45 -22.07 1.20 -3.15
C SER A 45 -23.03 1.08 -1.97
N LEU A 46 -22.72 1.72 -0.84
CA LEU A 46 -23.58 1.75 0.34
C LEU A 46 -24.92 2.44 0.03
N ILE A 47 -24.89 3.61 -0.60
CA ILE A 47 -26.10 4.34 -1.02
C ILE A 47 -26.93 3.51 -2.00
N ALA A 48 -26.29 2.93 -3.02
CA ALA A 48 -26.97 2.08 -4.00
C ALA A 48 -27.59 0.83 -3.35
N GLY A 49 -26.92 0.24 -2.35
CA GLY A 49 -27.45 -0.88 -1.58
C GLY A 49 -28.62 -0.50 -0.67
N MET A 50 -28.61 0.72 -0.10
CA MET A 50 -29.72 1.25 0.69
C MET A 50 -30.94 1.59 -0.18
N LEU A 51 -30.75 2.14 -1.39
CA LEU A 51 -31.85 2.47 -2.31
C LEU A 51 -32.54 1.25 -2.93
N ARG A 52 -31.85 0.10 -2.97
CA ARG A 52 -32.38 -1.16 -3.53
C ARG A 52 -33.16 -2.01 -2.52
N ARG A 53 -33.16 -1.63 -1.25
CA ARG A 53 -34.03 -2.20 -0.21
C ARG A 53 -35.26 -1.32 -0.04
#